data_AF-K1Z602-F1
#
_entry.id   AF-K1Z602-F1
#
_cell.length_a   1.000
_cell.length_b   1.000
_cell.length_c   1.000
_cell.angle_alpha   90.00
_cell.angle_beta   90.00
_cell.angle_gamma   90.00
#
_symmetry.space_group_name_H-M   'P 1'
#
loop_
_entity.id
_entity.type
_entity.pdbx_description
1 polymer ?
#
loop_
_entity_poly.entity_id
_entity_poly.type
_entity_poly.pdbx_seq_one_letter_code
_entity_poly.pdbx_strand_id
1 'polypeptide(L)'
;LAGARLTTIEGIGSGPEKLHPVQRSFVLHGAVQCGFCTPGMVITATEFLARQPHSDRSEMAGAISGNLCRCTGYSKILDAMENVAEEVVVPEHLPPPAPRACSPAAASTAAGRAVFSPGSMAELWVILSDHPEARVFAGGTDLLIWLRGRRIDPPSLINLAKIETLRGIGEDSHWLRIGAGTSHAALLDDPRITTMFSVLSQALQTLGSPHIRRMGTIGGNIVTASPAGDTLPPLQVLDAEVELCSVAGMRRMVISDFILAPGKTALRPGEILTAVFLPKPADHVFQHFEKVGLRSAMACAIASLAAVIGVSPDGRIESARLAWGSVGPTVARIPAIEAALIGETLSRKTLESVIPLVATGISPLDDVRASTAYRRLVAGNLLLRLMKFAPPSAGMQAEGLPMEKSL
;
A
#
# COMPACT_ATOMS: atom_id res chain seq x y z
N LEU A 1 3.99 16.09 14.31
CA LEU A 1 5.00 15.39 15.13
C LEU A 1 4.93 15.74 16.63
N ALA A 2 4.03 16.63 17.08
CA ALA A 2 3.90 16.94 18.51
C ALA A 2 3.73 15.67 19.36
N GLY A 3 4.54 15.54 20.41
CA GLY A 3 4.58 14.36 21.29
C GLY A 3 5.36 13.16 20.75
N ALA A 4 5.90 13.21 19.53
CA ALA A 4 6.75 12.15 18.98
C ALA A 4 8.24 12.45 19.22
N ARG A 5 9.05 11.39 19.31
CA ARG A 5 10.52 11.51 19.27
C ARG A 5 11.01 11.42 17.83
N LEU A 6 11.89 12.35 17.45
CA LEU A 6 12.58 12.35 16.16
C LEU A 6 14.05 11.99 16.37
N THR A 7 14.53 11.02 15.60
CA THR A 7 15.96 10.66 15.55
C THR A 7 16.46 10.89 14.13
N THR A 8 17.55 11.65 13.99
CA THR A 8 18.23 11.92 12.70
C THR A 8 19.59 11.22 12.66
N ILE A 9 20.32 11.38 11.56
CA ILE A 9 21.64 10.76 11.38
C ILE A 9 22.64 11.16 12.47
N GLU A 10 22.57 12.41 12.94
CA GLU A 10 23.41 12.92 14.02
C GLU A 10 23.01 12.33 15.38
N GLY A 11 21.73 11.95 15.53
CA GLY A 11 21.18 11.42 16.78
C GLY A 11 21.53 9.97 17.06
N ILE A 12 21.98 9.20 16.07
CA ILE A 12 22.41 7.80 16.27
C ILE A 12 23.92 7.67 16.54
N GLY A 13 24.71 8.69 16.21
CA GLY A 13 26.16 8.69 16.36
C GLY A 13 26.79 9.88 15.63
N SER A 14 27.70 10.57 16.31
CA SER A 14 28.33 11.80 15.81
C SER A 14 29.84 11.81 16.11
N GLY A 15 30.65 11.92 15.05
CA GLY A 15 32.11 11.95 15.13
C GLY A 15 32.76 10.58 14.97
N PRO A 16 34.06 10.53 14.61
CA PRO A 16 34.75 9.29 14.24
C PRO A 16 34.83 8.26 15.37
N GLU A 17 34.81 8.70 16.63
CA GLU A 17 34.91 7.81 17.81
C GLU A 17 33.55 7.32 18.32
N LYS A 18 32.43 7.84 17.80
CA LYS A 18 31.06 7.54 18.26
C LYS A 18 30.14 7.11 17.13
N LEU A 19 30.69 6.45 16.11
CA LEU A 19 29.90 5.91 15.01
C LEU A 19 29.02 4.76 15.50
N HIS A 20 27.73 4.83 15.17
CA HIS A 20 26.81 3.71 15.28
C HIS A 20 27.34 2.50 14.48
N PRO A 21 27.11 1.24 14.88
CA PRO A 21 27.58 0.06 14.14
C PRO A 21 27.26 0.10 12.64
N VAL A 22 26.06 0.55 12.28
CA VAL A 22 25.65 0.77 10.88
C VAL A 22 26.51 1.84 10.20
N GLN A 23 26.75 2.99 10.84
CA GLN A 23 27.61 4.04 10.27
C GLN A 23 29.04 3.52 10.04
N ARG A 24 29.60 2.80 11.02
CA ARG A 24 30.94 2.21 10.94
C ARG A 24 31.02 1.20 9.80
N SER A 25 30.07 0.28 9.70
CA SER A 25 30.09 -0.76 8.68
C SER A 25 29.96 -0.17 7.27
N PHE A 26 29.14 0.87 7.09
CA PHE A 26 29.03 1.59 5.80
C PHE A 26 30.37 2.20 5.35
N VAL A 27 31.16 2.74 6.29
CA VAL A 27 32.51 3.26 5.98
C VAL A 27 33.45 2.12 5.60
N LEU A 28 33.50 1.04 6.39
CA LEU A 28 34.41 -0.09 6.18
C LEU A 28 34.18 -0.81 4.84
N HIS A 29 32.92 -1.00 4.44
CA HIS A 29 32.57 -1.68 3.20
C HIS A 29 32.62 -0.76 1.97
N GLY A 30 32.94 0.53 2.14
CA GLY A 30 32.89 1.50 1.05
C GLY A 30 31.47 1.68 0.49
N ALA A 31 30.46 1.60 1.36
CA ALA A 31 29.05 1.83 1.04
C ALA A 31 28.72 3.32 0.84
N VAL A 32 29.75 4.18 0.76
CA VAL A 32 29.68 5.63 0.61
C VAL A 32 30.59 6.05 -0.54
N GLN A 33 30.05 6.83 -1.48
CA GLN A 33 30.82 7.51 -2.52
C GLN A 33 30.58 9.02 -2.45
N CYS A 34 29.51 9.54 -3.05
CA CYS A 34 29.17 10.96 -2.97
C CYS A 34 28.61 11.40 -1.60
N GLY A 35 28.16 10.45 -0.77
CA GLY A 35 27.65 10.70 0.57
C GLY A 35 26.21 11.22 0.67
N PHE A 36 25.61 11.71 -0.41
CA PHE A 36 24.32 12.42 -0.33
C PHE A 36 23.15 11.53 0.13
N CYS A 37 23.06 10.29 -0.35
CA CYS A 37 22.01 9.35 0.06
C CYS A 37 22.31 8.64 1.39
N THR A 38 23.55 8.71 1.87
CA THR A 38 24.04 7.91 3.00
C THR A 38 23.25 8.13 4.29
N PRO A 39 22.91 9.37 4.71
CA PRO A 39 22.12 9.58 5.92
C PRO A 39 20.79 8.83 5.91
N GLY A 40 20.08 8.86 4.77
CA GLY A 40 18.81 8.15 4.61
C GLY A 40 18.99 6.64 4.63
N MET A 41 20.02 6.11 3.97
CA MET A 41 20.33 4.67 3.97
C MET A 41 20.64 4.17 5.38
N VAL A 42 21.50 4.88 6.11
CA VAL A 42 21.93 4.50 7.45
C VAL A 42 20.77 4.53 8.44
N ILE A 43 19.91 5.55 8.40
CA ILE A 43 18.74 5.62 9.30
C ILE A 43 17.73 4.52 9.00
N THR A 44 17.46 4.24 7.72
CA THR A 44 16.59 3.12 7.32
C THR A 44 17.17 1.79 7.79
N ALA A 45 18.46 1.52 7.53
CA ALA A 45 19.12 0.30 7.94
C ALA A 45 19.18 0.13 9.46
N THR A 46 19.42 1.21 10.20
CA THR A 46 19.43 1.21 11.68
C THR A 46 18.07 0.85 12.25
N GLU A 47 16.99 1.47 11.76
CA GLU A 47 15.62 1.13 12.21
C GLU A 47 15.22 -0.29 11.82
N PHE A 48 15.56 -0.72 10.60
CA PHE A 48 15.23 -2.04 10.10
C PHE A 48 15.93 -3.14 10.91
N LEU A 49 17.25 -3.07 11.07
CA LEU A 49 18.04 -4.08 11.78
C LEU A 49 17.71 -4.13 13.28
N ALA A 50 17.27 -3.02 13.87
CA ALA A 50 16.78 -3.02 15.26
C ALA A 50 15.45 -3.79 15.42
N ARG A 51 14.62 -3.81 14.38
CA ARG A 51 13.34 -4.57 14.37
C ARG A 51 13.52 -6.02 13.92
N GLN A 52 14.39 -6.25 12.94
CA GLN A 52 14.59 -7.53 12.27
C GLN A 52 16.09 -7.84 12.14
N PRO A 53 16.75 -8.19 13.25
CA PRO A 53 18.21 -8.40 13.27
C PRO A 53 18.67 -9.64 12.51
N HIS A 54 17.77 -10.61 12.27
CA HIS A 54 18.07 -11.88 11.58
C HIS A 54 17.52 -11.94 10.15
N SER A 55 17.36 -10.78 9.51
CA SER A 55 16.82 -10.70 8.16
C SER A 55 17.78 -11.16 7.08
N ASP A 56 17.23 -11.69 5.98
CA ASP A 56 18.03 -12.05 4.81
C ASP A 56 18.33 -10.82 3.91
N ARG A 57 19.25 -10.99 2.96
CA ARG A 57 19.63 -9.92 2.01
C ARG A 57 18.45 -9.35 1.23
N SER A 58 17.46 -10.19 0.91
CA SER A 58 16.27 -9.79 0.16
C SER A 58 15.38 -8.89 1.00
N GLU A 59 15.19 -9.23 2.26
CA GLU A 59 14.44 -8.39 3.21
C GLU A 59 15.14 -7.05 3.44
N MET A 60 16.48 -7.07 3.58
CA MET A 60 17.29 -5.85 3.67
C MET A 60 17.13 -4.96 2.43
N ALA A 61 17.19 -5.55 1.22
CA ALA A 61 16.97 -4.83 -0.03
C ALA A 61 15.56 -4.23 -0.11
N GLY A 62 14.54 -4.98 0.32
CA GLY A 62 13.17 -4.49 0.44
C GLY A 62 13.05 -3.29 1.38
N ALA A 63 13.74 -3.33 2.53
CA ALA A 63 13.71 -2.26 3.52
C ALA A 63 14.29 -0.93 3.01
N ILE A 64 15.41 -0.99 2.27
CA ILE A 64 16.07 0.20 1.71
C ILE A 64 15.55 0.59 0.32
N SER A 65 14.59 -0.12 -0.25
CA SER A 65 14.03 0.14 -1.59
C SER A 65 13.49 1.57 -1.80
N GLY A 66 13.15 2.26 -0.70
CA GLY A 66 12.75 3.67 -0.72
C GLY A 66 13.89 4.68 -0.83
N ASN A 67 15.14 4.25 -0.67
CA ASN A 67 16.32 5.09 -0.68
C ASN A 67 17.07 4.89 -2.01
N LEU A 68 17.25 5.97 -2.78
CA LEU A 68 17.92 5.89 -4.07
C LEU A 68 19.39 6.25 -3.94
N CYS A 69 20.25 5.36 -4.43
CA CYS A 69 21.68 5.61 -4.59
C CYS A 69 22.06 5.51 -6.07
N ARG A 70 22.78 6.52 -6.57
CA ARG A 70 23.25 6.53 -7.96
C ARG A 70 24.70 6.08 -8.13
N CYS A 71 25.47 6.05 -7.05
CA CYS A 71 26.92 5.88 -7.08
C CYS A 71 27.37 4.44 -6.75
N THR A 72 26.81 3.83 -5.70
CA THR A 72 27.35 2.56 -5.14
C THR A 72 26.79 1.30 -5.78
N GLY A 73 25.68 1.38 -6.52
CA GLY A 73 25.02 0.20 -7.09
C GLY A 73 24.40 -0.76 -6.06
N TYR A 74 24.19 -0.29 -4.81
CA TYR A 74 23.54 -1.01 -3.70
C TYR A 74 24.28 -2.20 -3.08
N SER A 75 25.08 -2.97 -3.83
CA SER A 75 25.72 -4.19 -3.28
C SER A 75 26.51 -3.93 -2.00
N LYS A 76 27.40 -2.93 -2.00
CA LYS A 76 28.20 -2.56 -0.80
C LYS A 76 27.37 -2.06 0.38
N ILE A 77 26.19 -1.51 0.11
CA ILE A 77 25.25 -1.08 1.16
C ILE A 77 24.65 -2.32 1.83
N LEU A 78 24.27 -3.31 1.05
CA LEU A 78 23.74 -4.58 1.56
C LEU A 78 24.82 -5.37 2.29
N ASP A 79 26.05 -5.43 1.77
CA ASP A 79 27.18 -6.09 2.43
C ASP A 79 27.44 -5.47 3.82
N ALA A 80 27.35 -4.14 3.93
CA ALA A 80 27.47 -3.45 5.22
C ALA A 80 26.32 -3.78 6.18
N MET A 81 25.09 -3.97 5.68
CA MET A 81 23.94 -4.34 6.52
C MET A 81 24.05 -5.79 7.01
N GLU A 82 24.45 -6.72 6.14
CA GLU A 82 24.71 -8.12 6.49
C GLU A 82 25.79 -8.23 7.55
N ASN A 83 26.91 -7.53 7.37
CA ASN A 83 27.97 -7.50 8.37
C ASN A 83 27.48 -7.03 9.75
N VAL A 84 26.59 -6.02 9.81
CA VAL A 84 25.99 -5.58 11.08
C VAL A 84 25.04 -6.63 11.67
N ALA A 85 24.26 -7.32 10.83
CA ALA A 85 23.38 -8.39 11.27
C ALA A 85 24.15 -9.62 11.81
N GLU A 86 25.36 -9.87 11.31
CA GLU A 86 26.25 -10.93 11.77
C GLU A 86 27.06 -10.55 13.02
N GLU A 87 27.58 -9.32 13.09
CA GLU A 87 28.47 -8.87 14.18
C GLU A 87 27.75 -8.44 15.47
N VAL A 88 26.47 -8.06 15.40
CA VAL A 88 25.82 -7.30 16.48
C VAL A 88 24.55 -7.99 17.01
N VAL A 89 24.56 -8.34 18.31
CA VAL A 89 23.34 -8.26 19.15
C VAL A 89 22.96 -6.79 19.19
N VAL A 90 22.12 -6.34 18.25
CA VAL A 90 21.76 -4.92 18.08
C VAL A 90 21.36 -4.37 19.45
N PRO A 91 22.01 -3.30 19.96
CA PRO A 91 21.74 -2.80 21.31
C PRO A 91 20.25 -2.60 21.52
N GLU A 92 19.80 -3.00 22.70
CA GLU A 92 18.42 -3.01 23.14
C GLU A 92 17.69 -1.72 22.74
N HIS A 93 16.71 -1.88 21.85
CA HIS A 93 15.64 -0.94 21.49
C HIS A 93 16.09 0.51 21.19
N LEU A 94 15.90 0.94 19.94
CA LEU A 94 15.32 2.28 19.74
C LEU A 94 14.13 2.36 20.71
N PRO A 95 14.11 3.24 21.72
CA PRO A 95 13.10 3.16 22.75
C PRO A 95 11.73 3.24 22.06
N PRO A 96 10.69 2.54 22.54
CA PRO A 96 9.41 2.51 21.84
C PRO A 96 8.97 3.94 21.51
N PRO A 97 8.32 4.17 20.36
CA PRO A 97 7.83 5.51 20.02
C PRO A 97 7.03 6.02 21.22
N ALA A 98 7.40 7.19 21.74
CA ALA A 98 6.73 7.75 22.90
C ALA A 98 5.21 7.78 22.63
N PRO A 99 4.37 7.41 23.61
CA PRO A 99 2.93 7.54 23.45
C PRO A 99 2.65 8.98 23.02
N ARG A 100 1.87 9.14 21.95
CA ARG A 100 1.51 10.48 21.44
C ARG A 100 0.68 11.17 22.51
N ALA A 101 1.32 11.94 23.38
CA ALA A 101 0.64 12.68 24.42
C ALA A 101 -0.42 13.59 23.76
N CYS A 102 -1.67 13.42 24.18
CA CYS A 102 -2.77 14.28 23.78
C CYS A 102 -2.65 15.62 24.51
N SER A 103 -1.81 16.53 24.03
CA SER A 103 -2.03 17.94 24.33
C SER A 103 -3.27 18.42 23.56
N PRO A 104 -4.13 19.26 24.18
CA PRO A 104 -5.39 19.70 23.59
C PRO A 104 -5.20 20.38 22.23
N ALA A 105 -6.28 20.36 21.44
CA ALA A 105 -6.41 20.74 20.05
C ALA A 105 -6.19 22.24 19.75
N ALA A 106 -5.17 22.87 20.32
CA ALA A 106 -4.75 24.19 19.87
C ALA A 106 -4.30 24.11 18.41
N ALA A 107 -4.86 24.97 17.56
CA ALA A 107 -4.42 25.12 16.19
C ALA A 107 -2.91 25.44 16.19
N SER A 108 -2.14 24.65 15.45
CA SER A 108 -0.75 24.99 15.14
C SER A 108 -0.69 25.70 13.80
N THR A 109 0.23 26.64 13.65
CA THR A 109 0.48 27.28 12.35
C THR A 109 1.67 26.61 11.67
N ALA A 110 1.48 26.15 10.43
CA ALA A 110 2.54 25.61 9.59
C ALA A 110 2.57 26.36 8.26
N ALA A 111 3.68 27.05 7.96
CA ALA A 111 3.83 27.88 6.76
C ALA A 111 2.68 28.88 6.55
N GLY A 112 2.22 29.52 7.63
CA GLY A 112 1.11 30.49 7.60
C GLY A 112 -0.29 29.88 7.55
N ARG A 113 -0.42 28.53 7.51
CA ARG A 113 -1.70 27.81 7.47
C ARG A 113 -2.05 27.22 8.84
N ALA A 114 -3.32 27.33 9.24
CA ALA A 114 -3.82 26.65 10.43
C ALA A 114 -3.90 25.14 10.23
N VAL A 115 -3.39 24.38 11.20
CA VAL A 115 -3.41 22.92 11.24
C VAL A 115 -3.98 22.46 12.57
N PHE A 116 -5.11 21.76 12.49
CA PHE A 116 -5.81 21.15 13.61
C PHE A 116 -5.45 19.67 13.73
N SER A 117 -5.45 19.13 14.94
CA SER A 117 -5.16 17.71 15.21
C SER A 117 -6.07 17.19 16.33
N PRO A 118 -7.37 16.99 16.05
CA PRO A 118 -8.32 16.51 17.06
C PRO A 118 -7.89 15.17 17.65
N GLY A 119 -8.06 15.01 18.96
CA GLY A 119 -7.82 13.76 19.67
C GLY A 119 -9.01 12.79 19.64
N SER A 120 -10.20 13.28 19.25
CA SER A 120 -11.43 12.49 19.22
C SER A 120 -12.33 12.84 18.03
N MET A 121 -13.29 11.96 17.74
CA MET A 121 -14.34 12.22 16.75
C MET A 121 -15.20 13.43 17.13
N ALA A 122 -15.49 13.62 18.43
CA ALA A 122 -16.28 14.76 18.90
C ALA A 122 -15.59 16.10 18.61
N GLU A 123 -14.28 16.19 18.91
CA GLU A 123 -13.48 17.38 18.57
C GLU A 123 -13.41 17.61 17.05
N LEU A 124 -13.27 16.54 16.26
CA LEU A 124 -13.24 16.62 14.80
C LEU A 124 -14.50 17.29 14.25
N TRP A 125 -15.68 16.94 14.77
CA TRP A 125 -16.95 17.50 14.30
C TRP A 125 -17.09 18.99 14.61
N VAL A 126 -16.65 19.43 15.80
CA VAL A 126 -16.61 20.86 16.13
C VAL A 126 -15.71 21.60 15.15
N ILE A 127 -14.49 21.11 14.92
CA ILE A 127 -13.52 21.76 14.04
C ILE A 127 -13.99 21.78 12.58
N LEU A 128 -14.60 20.70 12.09
CA LEU A 128 -15.17 20.66 10.73
C LEU A 128 -16.37 21.59 10.56
N SER A 129 -17.16 21.79 11.61
CA SER A 129 -18.26 22.76 11.60
C SER A 129 -17.73 24.20 11.53
N ASP A 130 -16.69 24.52 12.29
CA ASP A 130 -16.08 25.85 12.31
C ASP A 130 -15.23 26.13 11.05
N HIS A 131 -14.70 25.08 10.42
CA HIS A 131 -13.83 25.15 9.25
C HIS A 131 -14.28 24.19 8.14
N PRO A 132 -15.44 24.42 7.49
CA PRO A 132 -16.01 23.51 6.48
C PRO A 132 -15.15 23.37 5.22
N GLU A 133 -14.28 24.35 4.94
CA GLU A 133 -13.34 24.34 3.80
C GLU A 133 -11.99 23.67 4.13
N ALA A 134 -11.81 23.20 5.37
CA ALA A 134 -10.58 22.55 5.78
C ALA A 134 -10.35 21.26 4.99
N ARG A 135 -9.09 20.98 4.65
CA ARG A 135 -8.73 19.68 4.06
C ARG A 135 -8.32 18.69 5.13
N VAL A 136 -9.04 17.59 5.19
CA VAL A 136 -8.78 16.47 6.09
C VAL A 136 -7.67 15.57 5.53
N PHE A 137 -6.76 15.12 6.38
CA PHE A 137 -5.73 14.15 6.01
C PHE A 137 -5.30 13.26 7.19
N ALA A 138 -4.66 12.14 6.86
CA ALA A 138 -3.96 11.30 7.83
C ALA A 138 -2.45 11.28 7.53
N GLY A 139 -1.99 10.39 6.65
CA GLY A 139 -0.57 10.26 6.29
C GLY A 139 0.03 11.43 5.51
N GLY A 140 -0.81 12.19 4.79
CA GLY A 140 -0.39 13.35 4.01
C GLY A 140 0.44 13.02 2.75
N THR A 141 0.61 11.75 2.40
CA THR A 141 1.48 11.30 1.28
C THR A 141 1.03 11.80 -0.10
N ASP A 142 -0.26 12.06 -0.28
CA ASP A 142 -0.81 12.69 -1.49
C ASP A 142 -1.05 14.18 -1.29
N LEU A 143 -1.70 14.56 -0.18
CA LEU A 143 -2.06 15.95 0.13
C LEU A 143 -0.84 16.89 0.07
N LEU A 144 0.27 16.51 0.71
CA LEU A 144 1.47 17.36 0.77
C LEU A 144 2.12 17.54 -0.60
N ILE A 145 1.99 16.57 -1.50
CA ILE A 145 2.45 16.68 -2.88
C ILE A 145 1.56 17.66 -3.66
N TRP A 146 0.24 17.60 -3.46
CA TRP A 146 -0.68 18.55 -4.09
C TRP A 146 -0.46 19.98 -3.61
N LEU A 147 -0.22 20.19 -2.31
CA LEU A 147 0.13 21.50 -1.74
C LEU A 147 1.45 22.01 -2.31
N ARG A 148 2.51 21.19 -2.31
CA ARG A 148 3.81 21.56 -2.89
C ARG A 148 3.69 21.93 -4.36
N GLY A 149 2.92 21.16 -5.12
CA GLY A 149 2.63 21.39 -6.52
C GLY A 149 1.60 22.49 -6.78
N ARG A 150 1.12 23.19 -5.74
CA ARG A 150 0.08 24.24 -5.82
C ARG A 150 -1.19 23.83 -6.56
N ARG A 151 -1.55 22.54 -6.51
CA ARG A 151 -2.79 22.02 -7.10
C ARG A 151 -4.02 22.35 -6.26
N ILE A 152 -3.81 22.60 -4.98
CA ILE A 152 -4.82 23.00 -3.99
C ILE A 152 -4.20 24.01 -3.02
N ASP A 153 -5.02 24.84 -2.42
CA ASP A 153 -4.59 25.83 -1.41
C ASP A 153 -5.68 26.04 -0.35
N PRO A 154 -5.98 25.03 0.49
CA PRO A 154 -7.04 25.15 1.49
C PRO A 154 -6.66 26.13 2.60
N PRO A 155 -7.63 26.82 3.23
CA PRO A 155 -7.36 27.78 4.29
C PRO A 155 -6.81 27.12 5.56
N SER A 156 -7.20 25.87 5.82
CA SER A 156 -6.75 25.09 6.98
C SER A 156 -6.69 23.60 6.69
N LEU A 157 -5.97 22.86 7.53
CA LEU A 157 -5.85 21.41 7.46
C LEU A 157 -6.32 20.77 8.77
N ILE A 158 -6.89 19.56 8.68
CA ILE A 158 -7.26 18.75 9.83
C ILE A 158 -6.56 17.40 9.74
N ASN A 159 -5.69 17.13 10.72
CA ASN A 159 -4.92 15.90 10.80
C ASN A 159 -5.62 14.87 11.70
N LEU A 160 -6.05 13.76 11.11
CA LEU A 160 -6.74 12.67 11.80
C LEU A 160 -5.81 11.77 12.63
N ALA A 161 -4.49 11.99 12.59
CA ALA A 161 -3.51 11.07 13.15
C ALA A 161 -3.50 10.97 14.70
N LYS A 162 -4.35 11.70 15.43
CA LYS A 162 -4.51 11.52 16.89
C LYS A 162 -5.81 10.79 17.27
N ILE A 163 -6.71 10.53 16.33
CA ILE A 163 -7.97 9.83 16.60
C ILE A 163 -7.73 8.33 16.52
N GLU A 164 -7.47 7.68 17.66
CA GLU A 164 -7.12 6.26 17.70
C GLU A 164 -8.28 5.34 17.25
N THR A 165 -9.54 5.76 17.38
CA THR A 165 -10.71 4.98 16.90
C THR A 165 -10.77 4.82 15.38
N LEU A 166 -9.99 5.62 14.63
CA LEU A 166 -9.84 5.49 13.18
C LEU A 166 -8.78 4.45 12.80
N ARG A 167 -8.12 3.81 13.75
CA ARG A 167 -7.06 2.82 13.50
C ARG A 167 -7.45 1.44 13.97
N GLY A 168 -6.60 0.48 13.61
CA GLY A 168 -6.68 -0.89 14.05
C GLY A 168 -7.50 -1.76 13.10
N ILE A 169 -7.50 -3.04 13.44
CA ILE A 169 -8.18 -4.09 12.71
C ILE A 169 -8.96 -4.91 13.75
N GLY A 170 -10.26 -5.03 13.54
CA GLY A 170 -11.17 -5.84 14.35
C GLY A 170 -11.92 -6.81 13.45
N GLU A 171 -12.54 -7.83 14.02
CA GLU A 171 -13.38 -8.78 13.28
C GLU A 171 -14.58 -9.23 14.09
N ASP A 172 -15.61 -9.66 13.38
CA ASP A 172 -16.74 -10.41 13.91
C ASP A 172 -16.90 -11.72 13.11
N SER A 173 -18.06 -12.37 13.21
CA SER A 173 -18.34 -13.63 12.49
C SER A 173 -18.35 -13.49 10.97
N HIS A 174 -18.62 -12.30 10.42
CA HIS A 174 -18.83 -12.09 8.99
C HIS A 174 -17.81 -11.10 8.38
N TRP A 175 -17.39 -10.08 9.13
CA TRP A 175 -16.56 -8.99 8.63
C TRP A 175 -15.19 -8.91 9.31
N LEU A 176 -14.18 -8.52 8.55
CA LEU A 176 -12.99 -7.86 9.06
C LEU A 176 -13.15 -6.34 8.89
N ARG A 177 -13.13 -5.60 9.99
CA ARG A 177 -13.15 -4.13 10.00
C ARG A 177 -11.72 -3.59 10.05
N ILE A 178 -11.40 -2.70 9.12
CA ILE A 178 -10.13 -1.96 9.08
C ILE A 178 -10.43 -0.47 9.30
N GLY A 179 -9.85 0.13 10.33
CA GLY A 179 -9.92 1.59 10.53
C GLY A 179 -9.27 2.35 9.38
N ALA A 180 -9.92 3.42 8.90
CA ALA A 180 -9.44 4.23 7.77
C ALA A 180 -8.04 4.82 7.95
N GLY A 181 -7.66 5.12 9.18
CA GLY A 181 -6.37 5.64 9.60
C GLY A 181 -5.29 4.57 9.80
N THR A 182 -5.60 3.28 9.58
CA THR A 182 -4.61 2.20 9.64
C THR A 182 -3.62 2.34 8.47
N SER A 183 -2.32 2.32 8.79
CA SER A 183 -1.26 2.47 7.79
C SER A 183 -1.10 1.21 6.95
N HIS A 184 -0.61 1.36 5.72
CA HIS A 184 -0.31 0.22 4.86
C HIS A 184 0.71 -0.74 5.48
N ALA A 185 1.67 -0.22 6.26
CA ALA A 185 2.61 -1.05 7.01
C ALA A 185 1.92 -1.85 8.13
N ALA A 186 1.00 -1.24 8.88
CA ALA A 186 0.24 -1.95 9.92
C ALA A 186 -0.67 -3.05 9.33
N LEU A 187 -1.18 -2.85 8.11
CA LEU A 187 -1.90 -3.91 7.38
C LEU A 187 -0.99 -5.08 7.01
N LEU A 188 0.25 -4.81 6.59
CA LEU A 188 1.22 -5.86 6.26
C LEU A 188 1.72 -6.62 7.49
N ASP A 189 1.76 -5.97 8.65
CA ASP A 189 2.17 -6.58 9.92
C ASP A 189 1.04 -7.42 10.57
N ASP A 190 -0.22 -7.32 10.11
CA ASP A 190 -1.35 -8.06 10.69
C ASP A 190 -1.57 -9.42 10.01
N PRO A 191 -1.45 -10.56 10.74
CA PRO A 191 -1.62 -11.89 10.18
C PRO A 191 -2.97 -12.13 9.52
N ARG A 192 -4.05 -11.49 9.99
CA ARG A 192 -5.39 -11.66 9.41
C ARG A 192 -5.45 -11.12 7.98
N ILE A 193 -4.72 -10.04 7.70
CA ILE A 193 -4.60 -9.49 6.34
C ILE A 193 -3.73 -10.39 5.48
N THR A 194 -2.55 -10.80 5.97
CA THR A 194 -1.59 -11.55 5.15
C THR A 194 -2.05 -12.98 4.84
N THR A 195 -2.89 -13.57 5.70
CA THR A 195 -3.43 -14.93 5.52
C THR A 195 -4.79 -14.94 4.82
N MET A 196 -5.79 -14.22 5.34
CA MET A 196 -7.16 -14.26 4.78
C MET A 196 -7.34 -13.36 3.57
N PHE A 197 -6.56 -12.28 3.45
CA PHE A 197 -6.73 -11.26 2.40
C PHE A 197 -5.45 -11.08 1.60
N SER A 198 -4.87 -12.19 1.13
CA SER A 198 -3.56 -12.18 0.48
C SER A 198 -3.51 -11.37 -0.82
N VAL A 199 -4.65 -11.14 -1.50
CA VAL A 199 -4.72 -10.19 -2.64
C VAL A 199 -4.40 -8.75 -2.21
N LEU A 200 -4.86 -8.35 -1.03
CA LEU A 200 -4.58 -7.03 -0.48
C LEU A 200 -3.13 -6.94 0.01
N SER A 201 -2.61 -7.98 0.68
CA SER A 201 -1.21 -7.98 1.14
C SER A 201 -0.22 -7.94 -0.03
N GLN A 202 -0.44 -8.72 -1.09
CA GLN A 202 0.35 -8.69 -2.33
C GLN A 202 0.36 -7.28 -2.94
N ALA A 203 -0.79 -6.60 -3.00
CA ALA A 203 -0.84 -5.23 -3.50
C ALA A 203 -0.04 -4.26 -2.64
N LEU A 204 -0.21 -4.34 -1.31
CA LEU A 204 0.48 -3.49 -0.36
C LEU A 204 2.01 -3.67 -0.40
N GLN A 205 2.53 -4.88 -0.65
CA GLN A 205 3.97 -5.12 -0.76
C GLN A 205 4.61 -4.31 -1.90
N THR A 206 3.88 -4.13 -3.00
CA THR A 206 4.35 -3.36 -4.17
C THR A 206 4.05 -1.86 -4.08
N LEU A 207 3.28 -1.41 -3.07
CA LEU A 207 2.81 -0.03 -2.92
C LEU A 207 3.90 0.84 -2.30
N GLY A 208 4.42 1.79 -3.06
CA GLY A 208 5.38 2.80 -2.58
C GLY A 208 6.62 2.20 -1.91
N SER A 209 7.32 3.02 -1.10
CA SER A 209 8.42 2.55 -0.26
C SER A 209 7.89 2.07 1.09
N PRO A 210 8.69 1.30 1.85
CA PRO A 210 8.41 1.06 3.27
C PRO A 210 8.11 2.34 4.06
N HIS A 211 8.77 3.47 3.77
CA HIS A 211 8.51 4.76 4.41
C HIS A 211 7.12 5.31 4.06
N ILE A 212 6.76 5.27 2.77
CA ILE A 212 5.43 5.69 2.32
C ILE A 212 4.37 4.79 2.93
N ARG A 213 4.59 3.48 3.06
CA ARG A 213 3.62 2.56 3.67
C ARG A 213 3.39 2.80 5.15
N ARG A 214 4.39 3.27 5.89
CA ARG A 214 4.24 3.64 7.31
C ARG A 214 3.42 4.91 7.51
N MET A 215 3.43 5.82 6.54
CA MET A 215 2.68 7.07 6.59
C MET A 215 1.29 6.95 5.94
N GLY A 216 1.24 6.39 4.74
CA GLY A 216 0.03 6.20 3.94
C GLY A 216 -0.95 5.26 4.63
N THR A 217 -2.22 5.66 4.60
CA THR A 217 -3.33 4.97 5.27
C THR A 217 -4.31 4.43 4.25
N ILE A 218 -4.97 3.32 4.56
CA ILE A 218 -5.98 2.72 3.66
C ILE A 218 -7.10 3.70 3.28
N GLY A 219 -7.64 4.46 4.23
CA GLY A 219 -8.67 5.46 3.98
C GLY A 219 -8.15 6.61 3.11
N GLY A 220 -6.92 7.06 3.35
CA GLY A 220 -6.25 8.03 2.48
C GLY A 220 -6.10 7.54 1.03
N ASN A 221 -5.69 6.29 0.82
CA ASN A 221 -5.58 5.71 -0.52
C ASN A 221 -6.93 5.66 -1.24
N ILE A 222 -7.98 5.23 -0.54
CA ILE A 222 -9.35 5.15 -1.05
C ILE A 222 -9.92 6.53 -1.39
N VAL A 223 -9.82 7.49 -0.46
CA VAL A 223 -10.37 8.85 -0.63
C VAL A 223 -9.62 9.63 -1.72
N THR A 224 -8.32 9.36 -1.91
CA THR A 224 -7.56 9.92 -3.03
C THR A 224 -8.15 9.49 -4.39
N ALA A 225 -8.80 8.34 -4.49
CA ALA A 225 -9.47 7.85 -5.70
C ALA A 225 -8.57 7.93 -6.95
N SER A 226 -7.29 7.58 -6.80
CA SER A 226 -6.35 7.55 -7.91
C SER A 226 -6.64 6.34 -8.80
N PRO A 227 -6.71 6.48 -10.13
CA PRO A 227 -6.81 5.33 -11.04
C PRO A 227 -5.65 4.32 -10.89
N ALA A 228 -4.52 4.78 -10.34
CA ALA A 228 -3.35 3.96 -10.05
C ALA A 228 -3.23 3.56 -8.57
N GLY A 229 -4.31 3.66 -7.78
CA GLY A 229 -4.34 3.24 -6.38
C GLY A 229 -4.28 1.71 -6.27
N ASP A 230 -3.14 1.18 -5.81
CA ASP A 230 -2.89 -0.27 -5.78
C ASP A 230 -3.84 -1.04 -4.85
N THR A 231 -4.43 -0.40 -3.82
CA THR A 231 -5.40 -1.09 -2.94
C THR A 231 -6.81 -1.17 -3.53
N LEU A 232 -7.12 -0.38 -4.56
CA LEU A 232 -8.49 -0.30 -5.09
C LEU A 232 -8.94 -1.58 -5.80
N PRO A 233 -8.13 -2.21 -6.70
CA PRO A 233 -8.52 -3.48 -7.32
C PRO A 233 -8.72 -4.62 -6.31
N PRO A 234 -7.84 -4.86 -5.32
CA PRO A 234 -8.09 -5.82 -4.24
C PRO A 234 -9.42 -5.59 -3.51
N LEU A 235 -9.71 -4.35 -3.12
CA LEU A 235 -10.95 -4.03 -2.40
C LEU A 235 -12.20 -4.29 -3.26
N GLN A 236 -12.10 -4.12 -4.58
CA GLN A 236 -13.19 -4.38 -5.53
C GLN A 236 -13.47 -5.87 -5.72
N VAL A 237 -12.44 -6.73 -5.77
CA VAL A 237 -12.64 -8.20 -5.86
C VAL A 237 -12.98 -8.84 -4.51
N LEU A 238 -12.73 -8.14 -3.42
CA LEU A 238 -13.15 -8.53 -2.08
C LEU A 238 -14.57 -8.02 -1.73
N ASP A 239 -15.27 -7.36 -2.66
CA ASP A 239 -16.59 -6.77 -2.43
C ASP A 239 -16.64 -5.90 -1.15
N ALA A 240 -15.58 -5.12 -0.93
CA ALA A 240 -15.41 -4.32 0.27
C ALA A 240 -16.48 -3.22 0.39
N GLU A 241 -16.92 -2.97 1.62
CA GLU A 241 -17.73 -1.80 1.97
C GLU A 241 -16.90 -0.72 2.65
N VAL A 242 -17.30 0.53 2.47
CA VAL A 242 -16.72 1.68 3.17
C VAL A 242 -17.76 2.32 4.09
N GLU A 243 -17.33 2.68 5.29
CA GLU A 243 -18.14 3.40 6.28
C GLU A 243 -17.79 4.88 6.25
N LEU A 244 -18.83 5.69 6.09
CA LEU A 244 -18.76 7.14 6.00
C LEU A 244 -19.50 7.72 7.20
N CYS A 245 -18.86 8.63 7.91
CA CYS A 245 -19.44 9.29 9.08
C CYS A 245 -19.40 10.80 8.94
N SER A 246 -20.42 11.45 9.48
CA SER A 246 -20.48 12.89 9.73
C SER A 246 -21.09 13.13 11.12
N VAL A 247 -21.25 14.41 11.49
CA VAL A 247 -22.01 14.78 12.70
C VAL A 247 -23.46 14.28 12.68
N ALA A 248 -24.06 14.12 11.48
CA ALA A 248 -25.44 13.72 11.33
C ALA A 248 -25.67 12.20 11.43
N GLY A 249 -24.61 11.40 11.36
CA GLY A 249 -24.72 9.95 11.45
C GLY A 249 -23.73 9.21 10.56
N MET A 250 -24.01 7.91 10.38
CA MET A 250 -23.14 6.96 9.68
C MET A 250 -23.91 6.25 8.58
N ARG A 251 -23.22 5.97 7.46
CA ARG A 251 -23.73 5.14 6.36
C ARG A 251 -22.63 4.26 5.79
N ARG A 252 -23.03 3.15 5.18
CA ARG A 252 -22.14 2.23 4.44
C ARG A 252 -22.55 2.13 2.98
N MET A 253 -21.59 1.79 2.14
CA MET A 253 -21.80 1.45 0.75
C MET A 253 -20.67 0.58 0.22
N VAL A 254 -20.94 -0.16 -0.85
CA VAL A 254 -19.92 -0.89 -1.59
C VAL A 254 -18.90 0.07 -2.20
N ILE A 255 -17.63 -0.33 -2.25
CA ILE A 255 -16.54 0.52 -2.73
C ILE A 255 -16.68 0.90 -4.22
N SER A 256 -17.37 0.07 -5.01
CA SER A 256 -17.69 0.36 -6.42
C SER A 256 -18.50 1.63 -6.59
N ASP A 257 -19.42 1.89 -5.67
CA ASP A 257 -20.31 3.06 -5.72
C ASP A 257 -19.66 4.28 -5.06
N PHE A 258 -18.63 4.05 -4.25
CA PHE A 258 -17.90 5.12 -3.58
C PHE A 258 -16.97 5.89 -4.53
N ILE A 259 -16.33 5.22 -5.50
CA ILE A 259 -15.34 5.82 -6.39
C ILE A 259 -16.00 6.21 -7.71
N LEU A 260 -16.29 7.50 -7.86
CA LEU A 260 -17.10 8.01 -8.97
C LEU A 260 -16.27 8.33 -10.22
N ALA A 261 -15.06 8.86 -10.03
CA ALA A 261 -14.14 9.24 -11.11
C ALA A 261 -12.72 9.44 -10.54
N PRO A 262 -11.69 9.68 -11.38
CA PRO A 262 -10.37 10.04 -10.90
C PRO A 262 -10.42 11.21 -9.91
N GLY A 263 -9.99 10.98 -8.67
CA GLY A 263 -9.98 11.99 -7.61
C GLY A 263 -11.38 12.42 -7.11
N LYS A 264 -12.45 11.69 -7.46
CA LYS A 264 -13.82 12.00 -7.04
C LYS A 264 -14.45 10.80 -6.34
N THR A 265 -15.05 11.07 -5.18
CA THR A 265 -15.72 10.06 -4.35
C THR A 265 -17.14 10.47 -4.01
N ALA A 266 -17.91 9.54 -3.44
CA ALA A 266 -19.27 9.77 -2.97
C ALA A 266 -19.35 10.43 -1.57
N LEU A 267 -18.24 10.97 -1.05
CA LEU A 267 -18.24 11.75 0.20
C LEU A 267 -19.10 13.01 0.04
N ARG A 268 -20.01 13.23 0.99
CA ARG A 268 -20.76 14.48 1.14
C ARG A 268 -19.94 15.50 1.94
N PRO A 269 -20.24 16.81 1.84
CA PRO A 269 -19.62 17.81 2.70
C PRO A 269 -19.71 17.43 4.18
N GLY A 270 -18.58 17.49 4.89
CA GLY A 270 -18.50 17.13 6.31
C GLY A 270 -18.41 15.62 6.60
N GLU A 271 -18.49 14.74 5.60
CA GLU A 271 -18.24 13.32 5.78
C GLU A 271 -16.74 12.98 5.74
N ILE A 272 -16.37 11.96 6.50
CA ILE A 272 -15.07 11.28 6.40
C ILE A 272 -15.29 9.78 6.22
N LEU A 273 -14.32 9.10 5.61
CA LEU A 273 -14.25 7.64 5.62
C LEU A 273 -13.64 7.19 6.95
N THR A 274 -14.37 6.39 7.74
CA THR A 274 -13.95 5.94 9.09
C THR A 274 -13.44 4.51 9.12
N ALA A 275 -13.97 3.64 8.26
CA ALA A 275 -13.54 2.25 8.18
C ALA A 275 -13.82 1.61 6.81
N VAL A 276 -13.16 0.49 6.57
CA VAL A 276 -13.37 -0.44 5.46
C VAL A 276 -13.78 -1.78 6.06
N PHE A 277 -14.78 -2.41 5.48
CA PHE A 277 -15.29 -3.71 5.88
C PHE A 277 -15.03 -4.71 4.77
N LEU A 278 -14.27 -5.76 5.08
CA LEU A 278 -13.99 -6.86 4.16
C LEU A 278 -14.82 -8.08 4.60
N PRO A 279 -15.67 -8.64 3.73
CA PRO A 279 -16.36 -9.87 4.06
C PRO A 279 -15.31 -10.99 4.19
N LYS A 280 -15.48 -11.86 5.17
CA LYS A 280 -14.58 -13.02 5.31
C LYS A 280 -14.67 -13.86 4.04
N PRO A 281 -13.52 -14.21 3.41
CA PRO A 281 -13.53 -14.94 2.16
C PRO A 281 -14.16 -16.32 2.36
N ALA A 282 -14.76 -16.87 1.30
CA ALA A 282 -15.15 -18.26 1.29
C ALA A 282 -13.91 -19.16 1.41
N ASP A 283 -14.11 -20.37 1.95
CA ASP A 283 -13.07 -21.39 1.95
C ASP A 283 -12.65 -21.74 0.51
N HIS A 284 -11.40 -22.20 0.35
CA HIS A 284 -10.87 -22.73 -0.92
C HIS A 284 -10.83 -21.75 -2.10
N VAL A 285 -10.68 -20.45 -1.84
CA VAL A 285 -10.38 -19.46 -2.89
C VAL A 285 -8.88 -19.16 -2.97
N PHE A 286 -8.38 -19.00 -4.20
CA PHE A 286 -7.06 -18.43 -4.45
C PHE A 286 -7.20 -16.92 -4.68
N GLN A 287 -6.22 -16.18 -4.17
CA GLN A 287 -6.18 -14.74 -4.21
C GLN A 287 -4.86 -14.28 -4.83
N HIS A 288 -4.93 -13.38 -5.80
CA HIS A 288 -3.74 -12.91 -6.50
C HIS A 288 -3.83 -11.45 -6.88
N PHE A 289 -2.75 -10.72 -6.62
CA PHE A 289 -2.51 -9.41 -7.20
C PHE A 289 -1.22 -9.41 -8.00
N GLU A 290 -1.26 -8.80 -9.19
CA GLU A 290 -0.10 -8.57 -10.04
C GLU A 290 -0.09 -7.12 -10.51
N LYS A 291 1.08 -6.47 -10.48
CA LYS A 291 1.28 -5.11 -10.99
C LYS A 291 2.42 -5.08 -11.98
N VAL A 292 2.19 -4.41 -13.10
CA VAL A 292 3.24 -4.03 -14.04
C VAL A 292 3.51 -2.54 -13.90
N GLY A 293 4.77 -2.18 -13.67
CA GLY A 293 5.27 -0.80 -13.67
C GLY A 293 6.54 -0.69 -14.53
N LEU A 294 7.12 0.51 -14.61
CA LEU A 294 8.38 0.75 -15.33
C LEU A 294 9.61 0.12 -14.67
N ARG A 295 9.47 -0.34 -13.42
CA ARG A 295 10.47 -1.00 -12.59
C ARG A 295 9.75 -1.85 -11.55
N SER A 296 10.46 -2.81 -10.95
CA SER A 296 9.91 -3.75 -9.96
C SER A 296 9.38 -3.07 -8.69
N ALA A 297 10.13 -2.11 -8.16
CA ALA A 297 9.76 -1.37 -6.94
C ALA A 297 9.52 0.12 -7.20
N MET A 298 8.78 0.79 -6.31
CA MET A 298 8.62 2.26 -6.34
C MET A 298 8.00 2.81 -7.66
N ALA A 299 7.13 2.05 -8.32
CA ALA A 299 6.47 2.47 -9.55
C ALA A 299 4.96 2.55 -9.40
N CYS A 300 4.38 3.62 -9.96
CA CYS A 300 2.94 3.68 -10.24
C CYS A 300 2.60 2.66 -11.32
N ALA A 301 1.48 1.95 -11.17
CA ALA A 301 1.05 0.92 -12.11
C ALA A 301 0.88 1.46 -13.54
N ILE A 302 1.36 0.71 -14.52
CA ILE A 302 0.92 0.76 -15.92
C ILE A 302 -0.40 0.00 -16.05
N ALA A 303 -0.46 -1.20 -15.46
CA ALA A 303 -1.66 -2.00 -15.31
C ALA A 303 -1.49 -2.88 -14.07
N SER A 304 -2.60 -3.24 -13.43
CA SER A 304 -2.61 -4.24 -12.38
C SER A 304 -3.85 -5.12 -12.50
N LEU A 305 -3.78 -6.33 -11.97
CA LEU A 305 -4.88 -7.28 -11.87
C LEU A 305 -5.01 -7.73 -10.42
N ALA A 306 -6.21 -7.66 -9.87
CA ALA A 306 -6.60 -8.38 -8.68
C ALA A 306 -7.58 -9.51 -9.06
N ALA A 307 -7.43 -10.67 -8.44
CA ALA A 307 -8.25 -11.84 -8.69
C ALA A 307 -8.60 -12.56 -7.38
N VAL A 308 -9.85 -12.97 -7.25
CA VAL A 308 -10.32 -13.97 -6.28
C VAL A 308 -11.03 -15.05 -7.07
N ILE A 309 -10.52 -16.28 -7.03
CA ILE A 309 -11.02 -17.39 -7.84
C ILE A 309 -11.21 -18.61 -6.95
N GLY A 310 -12.42 -19.15 -6.90
CA GLY A 310 -12.71 -20.46 -6.33
C GLY A 310 -12.50 -21.52 -7.40
N VAL A 311 -11.67 -22.53 -7.10
CA VAL A 311 -11.37 -23.63 -8.02
C VAL A 311 -11.66 -24.94 -7.29
N SER A 312 -12.45 -25.79 -7.93
CA SER A 312 -12.75 -27.13 -7.42
C SER A 312 -11.50 -28.03 -7.45
N PRO A 313 -11.49 -29.16 -6.71
CA PRO A 313 -10.36 -30.09 -6.73
C PRO A 313 -10.01 -30.67 -8.12
N ASP A 314 -10.99 -30.76 -9.04
CA ASP A 314 -10.80 -31.19 -10.43
C ASP A 314 -10.38 -30.04 -11.37
N GLY A 315 -10.17 -28.82 -10.85
CA GLY A 315 -9.65 -27.69 -11.61
C GLY A 315 -10.66 -26.81 -12.30
N ARG A 316 -11.96 -26.96 -12.00
CA ARG A 316 -13.02 -26.12 -12.55
C ARG A 316 -13.16 -24.84 -11.75
N ILE A 317 -13.40 -23.74 -12.46
CA ILE A 317 -13.63 -22.43 -11.84
C ILE A 317 -15.08 -22.38 -11.35
N GLU A 318 -15.28 -22.33 -10.04
CA GLU A 318 -16.61 -22.26 -9.42
C GLU A 318 -17.05 -20.81 -9.19
N SER A 319 -16.08 -19.92 -8.95
CA SER A 319 -16.32 -18.48 -8.81
C SER A 319 -15.11 -17.70 -9.32
N ALA A 320 -15.36 -16.54 -9.92
CA ALA A 320 -14.30 -15.65 -10.39
C ALA A 320 -14.70 -14.20 -10.15
N ARG A 321 -13.82 -13.43 -9.52
CA ARG A 321 -13.91 -11.98 -9.41
C ARG A 321 -12.59 -11.37 -9.83
N LEU A 322 -12.61 -10.49 -10.83
CA LEU A 322 -11.44 -9.91 -11.45
C LEU A 322 -11.59 -8.39 -11.54
N ALA A 323 -10.52 -7.67 -11.22
CA ALA A 323 -10.50 -6.22 -11.30
C ALA A 323 -9.16 -5.70 -11.80
N TRP A 324 -9.19 -4.79 -12.77
CA TRP A 324 -8.01 -4.16 -13.33
C TRP A 324 -7.83 -2.71 -12.87
N GLY A 325 -6.61 -2.36 -12.45
CA GLY A 325 -6.22 -1.00 -12.09
C GLY A 325 -5.40 -0.30 -13.18
N SER A 326 -5.36 1.03 -13.17
CA SER A 326 -4.60 1.88 -14.12
C SER A 326 -4.93 1.67 -15.60
N VAL A 327 -6.07 1.06 -15.94
CA VAL A 327 -6.50 0.79 -17.33
C VAL A 327 -7.81 1.51 -17.70
N GLY A 328 -8.19 2.51 -16.90
CA GLY A 328 -9.41 3.30 -17.07
C GLY A 328 -9.47 4.44 -16.07
N PRO A 329 -10.55 5.24 -16.08
CA PRO A 329 -10.77 6.32 -15.11
C PRO A 329 -10.98 5.80 -13.68
N THR A 330 -11.50 4.59 -13.53
CA THR A 330 -11.66 3.88 -12.25
C THR A 330 -11.24 2.42 -12.44
N VAL A 331 -11.28 1.63 -11.36
CA VAL A 331 -11.03 0.18 -11.43
C VAL A 331 -12.05 -0.46 -12.37
N ALA A 332 -11.58 -1.25 -13.32
CA ALA A 332 -12.44 -1.96 -14.26
C ALA A 332 -12.74 -3.37 -13.74
N ARG A 333 -14.01 -3.65 -13.46
CA ARG A 333 -14.53 -5.02 -13.34
C ARG A 333 -15.31 -5.36 -14.60
N ILE A 334 -15.08 -6.55 -15.14
CA ILE A 334 -15.63 -6.96 -16.44
C ILE A 334 -16.42 -8.26 -16.22
N PRO A 335 -17.70 -8.18 -15.81
CA PRO A 335 -18.51 -9.36 -15.49
C PRO A 335 -18.59 -10.40 -16.62
N ALA A 336 -18.48 -9.96 -17.87
CA ALA A 336 -18.45 -10.86 -19.03
C ALA A 336 -17.26 -11.83 -19.01
N ILE A 337 -16.11 -11.42 -18.48
CA ILE A 337 -14.93 -12.30 -18.31
C ILE A 337 -15.21 -13.31 -17.21
N GLU A 338 -15.76 -12.87 -16.09
CA GLU A 338 -16.05 -13.74 -14.95
C GLU A 338 -17.08 -14.81 -15.32
N ALA A 339 -18.15 -14.42 -16.01
CA ALA A 339 -19.15 -15.34 -16.52
C ALA A 339 -18.58 -16.35 -17.54
N ALA A 340 -17.63 -15.93 -18.38
CA ALA A 340 -16.99 -16.81 -19.36
C ALA A 340 -15.98 -17.79 -18.73
N LEU A 341 -15.49 -17.52 -17.51
CA LEU A 341 -14.57 -18.39 -16.79
C LEU A 341 -15.31 -19.43 -15.93
N ILE A 342 -16.44 -19.07 -15.33
CA ILE A 342 -17.19 -19.96 -14.44
C ILE A 342 -17.65 -21.21 -15.20
N GLY A 343 -17.38 -22.38 -14.63
CA GLY A 343 -17.67 -23.69 -15.21
C GLY A 343 -16.55 -24.27 -16.07
N GLU A 344 -15.62 -23.45 -16.55
CA GLU A 344 -14.47 -23.89 -17.34
C GLU A 344 -13.32 -24.42 -16.46
N THR A 345 -12.44 -25.23 -17.04
CA THR A 345 -11.19 -25.63 -16.38
C THR A 345 -10.20 -24.47 -16.40
N LEU A 346 -9.56 -24.17 -15.26
CA LEU A 346 -8.49 -23.17 -15.19
C LEU A 346 -7.28 -23.64 -16.00
N SER A 347 -7.15 -23.11 -17.22
CA SER A 347 -6.12 -23.50 -18.17
C SER A 347 -5.65 -22.31 -18.99
N ARG A 348 -4.48 -22.42 -19.61
CA ARG A 348 -3.93 -21.38 -20.49
C ARG A 348 -4.90 -21.06 -21.61
N LYS A 349 -5.48 -22.09 -22.24
CA LYS A 349 -6.46 -21.96 -23.32
C LYS A 349 -7.69 -21.16 -22.88
N THR A 350 -8.21 -21.45 -21.68
CA THR A 350 -9.36 -20.76 -21.08
C THR A 350 -9.05 -19.30 -20.78
N LEU A 351 -7.86 -19.00 -20.25
CA LEU A 351 -7.46 -17.62 -19.96
C LEU A 351 -7.19 -16.83 -21.24
N GLU A 352 -6.59 -17.44 -22.26
CA GLU A 352 -6.34 -16.83 -23.57
C GLU A 352 -7.65 -16.52 -24.32
N SER A 353 -8.69 -17.34 -24.17
CA SER A 353 -9.97 -17.13 -24.86
C SER A 353 -10.72 -15.87 -24.39
N VAL A 354 -10.48 -15.43 -23.15
CA VAL A 354 -11.13 -14.23 -22.57
C VAL A 354 -10.29 -12.96 -22.69
N ILE A 355 -9.03 -13.03 -23.13
CA ILE A 355 -8.17 -11.85 -23.36
C ILE A 355 -8.84 -10.78 -24.26
N PRO A 356 -9.52 -11.13 -25.37
CA PRO A 356 -10.19 -10.12 -26.21
C PRO A 356 -11.25 -9.30 -25.45
N LEU A 357 -11.90 -9.87 -24.44
CA LEU A 357 -12.88 -9.18 -23.60
C LEU A 357 -12.21 -8.13 -22.70
N VAL A 358 -10.95 -8.33 -22.31
CA VAL A 358 -10.19 -7.31 -21.56
C VAL A 358 -10.02 -6.08 -22.44
N ALA A 359 -9.61 -6.26 -23.70
CA ALA A 359 -9.31 -5.16 -24.60
C ALA A 359 -10.53 -4.26 -24.89
N THR A 360 -11.75 -4.82 -24.85
CA THR A 360 -13.00 -4.08 -25.02
C THR A 360 -13.56 -3.53 -23.71
N GLY A 361 -13.29 -4.18 -22.57
CA GLY A 361 -13.77 -3.79 -21.25
C GLY A 361 -12.94 -2.70 -20.54
N ILE A 362 -11.79 -2.29 -21.10
CA ILE A 362 -10.92 -1.26 -20.52
C ILE A 362 -10.86 0.01 -21.38
N SER A 363 -10.55 1.15 -20.75
CA SER A 363 -10.50 2.48 -21.40
C SER A 363 -9.20 3.26 -21.03
N PRO A 364 -8.01 2.72 -21.34
CA PRO A 364 -6.75 3.36 -20.99
C PRO A 364 -6.51 4.64 -21.80
N LEU A 365 -5.60 5.48 -21.29
CA LEU A 365 -5.07 6.68 -21.96
C LEU A 365 -3.56 6.55 -22.16
N ASP A 366 -3.03 7.22 -23.19
CA ASP A 366 -1.59 7.38 -23.37
C ASP A 366 -1.06 8.35 -22.30
N ASP A 367 0.08 8.03 -21.69
CA ASP A 367 0.80 8.95 -20.81
C ASP A 367 2.31 8.67 -20.80
N VAL A 368 3.04 9.39 -19.95
CA VAL A 368 4.49 9.23 -19.73
C VAL A 368 4.91 7.81 -19.31
N ARG A 369 3.99 6.97 -18.82
CA ARG A 369 4.30 5.62 -18.36
C ARG A 369 4.12 4.58 -19.45
N ALA A 370 3.08 4.68 -20.27
CA ALA A 370 2.77 3.68 -21.28
C ALA A 370 1.72 4.16 -22.29
N SER A 371 1.77 3.58 -23.49
CA SER A 371 0.73 3.74 -24.49
C SER A 371 -0.54 2.93 -24.17
N THR A 372 -1.66 3.35 -24.74
CA THR A 372 -2.95 2.64 -24.71
C THR A 372 -2.82 1.22 -25.26
N ALA A 373 -2.12 1.05 -26.39
CA ALA A 373 -1.86 -0.25 -27.01
C ALA A 373 -1.08 -1.18 -26.07
N TYR A 374 -0.03 -0.67 -25.42
CA TYR A 374 0.74 -1.45 -24.45
C TYR A 374 -0.09 -1.82 -23.22
N ARG A 375 -0.89 -0.88 -22.69
CA ARG A 375 -1.80 -1.15 -21.57
C ARG A 375 -2.80 -2.25 -21.89
N ARG A 376 -3.40 -2.24 -23.09
CA ARG A 376 -4.33 -3.30 -23.52
C ARG A 376 -3.65 -4.66 -23.60
N LEU A 377 -2.46 -4.73 -24.21
CA LEU A 377 -1.69 -5.96 -24.31
C LEU A 377 -1.34 -6.52 -22.93
N VAL A 378 -0.77 -5.68 -22.05
CA VAL A 378 -0.36 -6.09 -20.71
C VAL A 378 -1.57 -6.49 -19.87
N ALA A 379 -2.66 -5.73 -19.90
CA ALA A 379 -3.88 -6.04 -19.14
C ALA A 379 -4.43 -7.43 -19.48
N GLY A 380 -4.40 -7.82 -20.76
CA GLY A 380 -4.77 -9.17 -21.19
C GLY A 380 -3.79 -10.22 -20.68
N ASN A 381 -2.48 -9.99 -20.85
CA ASN A 381 -1.45 -10.94 -20.43
C ASN A 381 -1.41 -11.18 -18.91
N LEU A 382 -1.86 -10.22 -18.09
CA LEU A 382 -1.97 -10.39 -16.64
C LEU A 382 -2.85 -11.58 -16.25
N LEU A 383 -3.87 -11.93 -17.05
CA LEU A 383 -4.67 -13.13 -16.82
C LEU A 383 -3.82 -14.40 -16.81
N LEU A 384 -2.78 -14.47 -17.65
CA LEU A 384 -1.92 -15.65 -17.75
C LEU A 384 -1.09 -15.88 -16.48
N ARG A 385 -0.95 -14.89 -15.60
CA ARG A 385 -0.33 -15.07 -14.28
C ARG A 385 -1.16 -15.96 -13.34
N LEU A 386 -2.44 -16.12 -13.61
CA LEU A 386 -3.33 -17.03 -12.87
C LEU A 386 -3.01 -18.51 -13.12
N MET A 387 -2.21 -18.83 -14.15
CA MET A 387 -1.77 -20.20 -14.43
C MET A 387 -1.01 -20.86 -13.28
N LYS A 388 -0.39 -20.09 -12.38
CA LYS A 388 0.28 -20.64 -11.20
C LYS A 388 -0.67 -21.34 -10.22
N PHE A 389 -1.97 -21.14 -10.37
CA PHE A 389 -3.01 -21.79 -9.56
C PHE A 389 -3.77 -22.88 -10.32
N ALA A 390 -3.42 -23.12 -11.60
CA ALA A 390 -3.98 -24.26 -12.32
C ALA A 390 -3.50 -25.55 -11.65
N PRO A 391 -4.38 -26.55 -11.44
CA PRO A 391 -3.93 -27.84 -10.96
C PRO A 391 -2.92 -28.45 -11.95
N PRO A 392 -1.90 -29.18 -11.46
CA PRO A 392 -0.97 -29.86 -12.34
C PRO A 392 -1.75 -30.80 -13.26
N SER A 393 -1.61 -30.61 -14.57
CA SER A 393 -2.21 -31.51 -15.56
C SER A 393 -1.64 -32.92 -15.39
N ALA A 394 -2.50 -33.94 -15.42
CA ALA A 394 -2.07 -35.34 -15.47
C ALA A 394 -1.13 -35.54 -16.68
N GLY A 395 0.18 -35.60 -16.41
CA GLY A 395 1.21 -35.85 -17.43
C GLY A 395 2.26 -34.75 -17.66
N MET A 396 2.21 -33.61 -16.96
CA MET A 396 3.26 -32.58 -17.09
C MET A 396 4.11 -32.57 -15.83
N GLN A 397 5.35 -33.09 -15.93
CA GLN A 397 6.34 -32.95 -14.88
C GLN A 397 6.54 -31.46 -14.60
N ALA A 398 6.60 -31.10 -13.32
CA ALA A 398 6.85 -29.74 -12.87
C ALA A 398 8.28 -29.32 -13.30
N GLU A 399 8.43 -28.78 -14.50
CA GLU A 399 9.55 -27.90 -14.79
C GLU A 399 9.33 -26.65 -13.93
N GLY A 400 10.09 -26.59 -12.85
CA GLY A 400 10.08 -25.48 -11.92
C GLY A 400 10.36 -24.18 -12.67
N LEU A 401 9.29 -23.42 -12.92
CA LEU A 401 9.43 -21.98 -13.04
C LEU A 401 10.07 -21.51 -11.74
N PRO A 402 11.25 -20.88 -11.77
CA PRO A 402 11.84 -20.35 -10.56
C PRO A 402 10.80 -19.45 -9.92
N MET A 403 10.52 -19.67 -8.63
CA MET A 403 9.94 -18.62 -7.82
C MET A 403 10.93 -17.46 -7.87
N GLU A 404 10.77 -16.56 -8.85
CA GLU A 404 11.28 -15.22 -8.74
C GLU A 404 10.60 -14.66 -7.49
N LYS A 405 11.33 -14.71 -6.37
CA LYS A 405 11.04 -13.89 -5.20
C LYS A 405 10.79 -12.49 -5.75
N SER A 406 9.54 -12.04 -5.70
CA SER A 406 9.17 -10.70 -6.13
C SER A 406 10.00 -9.71 -5.33
N LEU A 407 10.87 -8.98 -6.04
CA LEU A 407 11.68 -7.88 -5.50
C LEU A 407 10.83 -6.68 -5.10
#